data_AF-A0A2G6DDD0-F1
#
_entry.id   AF-A0A2G6DDD0-F1
#
_cell.length_a   1.000
_cell.length_b   1.000
_cell.length_c   1.000
_cell.angle_alpha   90.00
_cell.angle_beta   90.00
_cell.angle_gamma   90.00
#
_symmetry.space_group_name_H-M   'P 1'
#
loop_
_entity.id
_entity.type
_entity.pdbx_description
1 polymer ?
#
loop_
_entity_poly.entity_id
_entity_poly.type
_entity_poly.pdbx_seq_one_letter_code
_entity_poly.pdbx_strand_id
1 'polypeptide(L)'
;MSLTLVLGGARSGKSAYAEKRAAETGNTVVYIATAQIHDEAIEKRVALHRETRPAEWQTVESPLELASNIKQLAAKNVTLLVDCLTMWLTNLLCTDDATRLTQEVESLLQSLSNVDGEIILVSNEVGLGVIPMGALTREYVDTAGKLHQRIAAIADNVVMVVAGIPMEVKGRV
;
A
#
# COMPACT_ATOMS: atom_id res chain seq x y z
N MET A 1 11.98 12.92 5.98
CA MET A 1 11.30 11.63 6.10
C MET A 1 9.82 11.93 6.23
N SER A 2 8.99 11.29 5.41
CA SER A 2 7.53 11.45 5.44
C SER A 2 6.88 10.10 5.15
N LEU A 3 5.99 9.65 6.02
CA LEU A 3 5.18 8.45 5.84
C LEU A 3 3.72 8.84 5.66
N THR A 4 3.18 8.57 4.47
CA THR A 4 1.77 8.85 4.14
C THR A 4 1.01 7.57 3.89
N LEU A 5 -0.09 7.35 4.61
CA LEU A 5 -1.04 6.26 4.35
C LEU A 5 -2.24 6.80 3.57
N VAL A 6 -2.47 6.26 2.37
CA VAL A 6 -3.61 6.59 1.51
C VAL A 6 -4.60 5.43 1.50
N LEU A 7 -5.77 5.68 2.09
CA LEU A 7 -6.90 4.76 2.18
C LEU A 7 -8.01 5.13 1.20
N GLY A 8 -8.89 4.18 0.92
CA GLY A 8 -10.09 4.43 0.13
C GLY A 8 -10.73 3.15 -0.38
N GLY A 9 -12.01 3.23 -0.76
CA GLY A 9 -12.72 2.10 -1.35
C GLY A 9 -12.12 1.64 -2.70
N ALA A 10 -12.63 0.52 -3.21
CA ALA A 10 -12.34 0.12 -4.59
C ALA A 10 -12.81 1.21 -5.57
N ARG A 11 -11.98 1.53 -6.57
CA ARG A 11 -12.24 2.58 -7.57
C ARG A 11 -12.48 3.99 -6.98
N SER A 12 -12.01 4.26 -5.76
CA SER A 12 -12.17 5.59 -5.14
C SER A 12 -11.23 6.66 -5.69
N GLY A 13 -10.26 6.31 -6.55
CA GLY A 13 -9.24 7.25 -7.07
C GLY A 13 -7.96 7.35 -6.23
N LYS A 14 -7.81 6.55 -5.16
CA LYS A 14 -6.63 6.61 -4.27
C LYS A 14 -5.28 6.38 -4.95
N SER A 15 -5.21 5.48 -5.94
CA SER A 15 -3.95 5.22 -6.66
C SER A 15 -3.54 6.44 -7.47
N ALA A 16 -4.45 7.05 -8.23
CA ALA A 16 -4.18 8.29 -8.97
C ALA A 16 -3.77 9.44 -8.05
N TYR A 17 -4.40 9.57 -6.88
CA TYR A 17 -3.99 10.54 -5.87
C TYR A 17 -2.57 10.28 -5.36
N ALA A 18 -2.26 9.03 -5.02
CA ALA A 18 -0.96 8.64 -4.50
C ALA A 18 0.15 8.80 -5.56
N GLU A 19 -0.12 8.47 -6.81
CA GLU A 19 0.80 8.69 -7.95
C GLU A 19 1.06 10.17 -8.18
N LYS A 20 0.00 11.00 -8.19
CA LYS A 20 0.15 12.45 -8.28
C LYS A 20 1.03 12.98 -7.14
N ARG A 21 0.82 12.50 -5.91
CA ARG A 21 1.67 12.88 -4.78
C ARG A 21 3.11 12.44 -4.90
N ALA A 22 3.35 11.21 -5.37
CA ALA A 22 4.70 10.74 -5.61
C ALA A 22 5.43 11.60 -6.66
N ALA A 23 4.72 12.06 -7.71
CA ALA A 23 5.30 12.95 -8.72
C ALA A 23 5.62 14.36 -8.17
N GLU A 24 4.79 14.89 -7.28
CA GLU A 24 4.94 16.23 -6.70
C GLU A 24 6.12 16.35 -5.72
N THR A 25 6.69 15.23 -5.26
CA THR A 25 7.86 15.25 -4.35
C THR A 25 9.14 15.74 -5.03
N GLY A 26 9.23 15.63 -6.37
CA GLY A 26 10.44 15.90 -7.14
C GLY A 26 11.57 14.88 -6.93
N ASN A 27 11.33 13.80 -6.20
CA ASN A 27 12.28 12.72 -5.95
C ASN A 27 12.27 11.67 -7.07
N THR A 28 13.26 10.77 -7.07
CA THR A 28 13.18 9.55 -7.87
C THR A 28 12.07 8.66 -7.30
N VAL A 29 11.06 8.33 -8.11
CA VAL A 29 9.95 7.49 -7.67
C VAL A 29 10.24 6.01 -7.98
N VAL A 30 10.08 5.17 -6.97
CA VAL A 30 10.09 3.71 -7.11
C VAL A 30 8.71 3.18 -6.74
N TYR A 31 8.01 2.63 -7.73
CA TYR A 31 6.73 1.99 -7.56
C TYR A 31 6.92 0.53 -7.11
N ILE A 32 6.37 0.16 -5.96
CA ILE A 32 6.40 -1.20 -5.44
C ILE A 32 5.03 -1.84 -5.66
N ALA A 33 4.95 -2.73 -6.64
CA ALA A 33 3.74 -3.46 -6.99
C ALA A 33 3.63 -4.74 -6.17
N THR A 34 2.56 -4.87 -5.38
CA THR A 34 2.36 -6.05 -4.52
C THR A 34 1.34 -7.05 -5.10
N ALA A 35 0.60 -6.67 -6.13
CA ALA A 35 -0.39 -7.56 -6.74
C ALA A 35 0.30 -8.73 -7.48
N GLN A 36 -0.19 -9.95 -7.25
CA GLN A 36 0.08 -11.08 -8.13
C GLN A 36 -1.05 -11.21 -9.15
N ILE A 37 -0.71 -11.45 -10.41
CA ILE A 37 -1.66 -11.64 -11.50
C ILE A 37 -2.09 -13.11 -11.49
N HIS A 38 -3.25 -13.38 -10.88
CA HIS A 38 -3.83 -14.71 -10.80
C HIS A 38 -5.08 -14.89 -11.67
N ASP A 39 -5.60 -13.80 -12.24
CA ASP A 39 -6.76 -13.81 -13.14
C ASP A 39 -6.72 -12.67 -14.17
N GLU A 40 -7.48 -12.81 -15.26
CA GLU A 40 -7.57 -11.84 -16.36
C GLU A 40 -8.10 -10.47 -15.92
N ALA A 41 -8.91 -10.39 -14.87
CA ALA A 41 -9.48 -9.13 -14.40
C ALA A 41 -8.42 -8.31 -13.66
N ILE A 42 -7.54 -8.96 -12.90
CA ILE A 42 -6.35 -8.36 -12.29
C ILE A 42 -5.32 -8.04 -13.37
N GLU A 43 -5.10 -8.92 -14.35
CA GLU A 43 -4.20 -8.67 -15.47
C GLU A 43 -4.55 -7.37 -16.22
N LYS A 44 -5.82 -7.21 -16.63
CA LYS A 44 -6.29 -5.99 -17.31
C LYS A 44 -6.13 -4.74 -16.45
N ARG A 45 -6.31 -4.86 -15.13
CA ARG A 45 -6.11 -3.72 -14.19
C ARG A 45 -4.65 -3.35 -14.07
N VAL A 46 -3.76 -4.34 -13.95
CA VAL A 46 -2.31 -4.13 -13.87
C VAL A 46 -1.79 -3.55 -15.18
N ALA A 47 -2.26 -4.03 -16.33
CA ALA A 47 -1.92 -3.47 -17.64
C ALA A 47 -2.26 -1.99 -17.74
N LEU A 48 -3.50 -1.61 -17.38
CA LEU A 48 -3.93 -0.21 -17.36
C LEU A 48 -3.06 0.64 -16.42
N HIS A 49 -2.72 0.15 -15.22
CA HIS A 49 -1.85 0.88 -14.31
C HIS A 49 -0.41 1.00 -14.84
N ARG A 50 0.10 0.00 -15.55
CA ARG A 50 1.43 0.08 -16.18
C ARG A 50 1.45 1.13 -17.30
N GLU A 51 0.37 1.25 -18.08
CA GLU A 51 0.27 2.24 -19.17
C GLU A 51 0.18 3.69 -18.66
N THR A 52 -0.41 3.93 -17.49
CA THR A 52 -0.58 5.28 -16.93
C THR A 52 0.63 5.75 -16.13
N ARG A 53 1.59 4.87 -15.82
CA ARG A 53 2.79 5.24 -15.06
C ARG A 53 3.80 5.99 -15.94
N PRO A 54 4.46 7.03 -15.39
CA PRO A 54 5.58 7.65 -16.08
C PRO A 54 6.69 6.65 -16.37
N ALA A 55 7.25 6.69 -17.58
CA ALA A 55 8.25 5.71 -18.04
C ALA A 55 9.58 5.81 -17.25
N GLU A 56 9.83 6.96 -16.63
CA GLU A 56 10.98 7.22 -15.78
C GLU A 56 10.88 6.57 -14.38
N TRP A 57 9.70 6.06 -13.98
CA TRP A 57 9.54 5.40 -12.70
C TRP A 57 10.07 3.98 -12.73
N GLN A 58 10.91 3.63 -11.75
CA GLN A 58 11.30 2.24 -11.54
C GLN A 58 10.12 1.48 -10.93
N THR A 59 9.79 0.31 -11.49
CA THR A 59 8.81 -0.61 -10.89
C THR A 59 9.53 -1.83 -10.31
N VAL A 60 9.21 -2.18 -9.07
CA VAL A 60 9.68 -3.38 -8.37
C VAL A 60 8.47 -4.20 -7.94
N GLU A 61 8.45 -5.49 -8.28
CA GLU A 61 7.41 -6.40 -7.80
C GLU A 61 7.80 -6.94 -6.42
N SER A 62 6.88 -6.85 -5.45
CA SER A 62 7.09 -7.28 -4.08
C SER A 62 5.82 -7.91 -3.49
N PRO A 63 5.45 -9.12 -3.96
CA PRO A 63 4.21 -9.74 -3.54
C PRO A 63 4.22 -10.20 -2.08
N LEU A 64 5.39 -10.51 -1.52
CA LEU A 64 5.56 -11.04 -0.16
C LEU A 64 6.61 -10.25 0.64
N GLU A 65 7.79 -10.01 0.07
CA GLU A 65 8.97 -9.46 0.79
C GLU A 65 9.00 -7.91 0.83
N LEU A 66 7.87 -7.29 1.15
CA LEU A 66 7.70 -5.83 1.09
C LEU A 66 8.66 -5.08 2.01
N ALA A 67 8.84 -5.57 3.24
CA ALA A 67 9.70 -4.95 4.22
C ALA A 67 11.18 -4.91 3.76
N SER A 68 11.65 -6.00 3.14
CA SER A 68 13.01 -6.11 2.61
C SER A 68 13.24 -5.10 1.49
N ASN A 69 12.31 -5.04 0.52
CA ASN A 69 12.40 -4.11 -0.60
C ASN A 69 12.36 -2.64 -0.13
N ILE A 70 11.51 -2.31 0.85
CA ILE A 70 11.50 -0.96 1.43
C ILE A 70 12.87 -0.61 2.03
N LYS A 71 13.46 -1.49 2.84
CA LYS A 71 14.77 -1.25 3.46
C LYS A 71 15.89 -1.07 2.42
N GLN A 72 15.84 -1.81 1.31
CA GLN A 72 16.86 -1.74 0.27
C GLN A 72 16.73 -0.48 -0.60
N LEU A 73 15.50 -0.05 -0.88
CA LEU A 73 15.22 1.01 -1.86
C LEU A 73 15.07 2.40 -1.23
N ALA A 74 14.79 2.48 0.07
CA ALA A 74 14.63 3.75 0.77
C ALA A 74 15.94 4.56 0.79
N ALA A 75 15.87 5.81 0.36
CA ALA A 75 16.97 6.76 0.39
C ALA A 75 16.44 8.20 0.42
N LYS A 76 17.27 9.16 0.85
CA LYS A 76 16.90 10.57 1.10
C LYS A 76 16.14 11.27 -0.05
N ASN A 77 16.46 10.96 -1.31
CA ASN A 77 15.86 11.57 -2.51
C ASN A 77 15.03 10.56 -3.32
N VAL A 78 14.48 9.56 -2.63
CA VAL A 78 13.62 8.52 -3.22
C VAL A 78 12.24 8.60 -2.58
N THR A 79 11.21 8.52 -3.41
CA THR A 79 9.83 8.29 -2.98
C THR A 79 9.43 6.86 -3.32
N LEU A 80 9.16 6.06 -2.29
CA LEU A 80 8.61 4.71 -2.46
C LEU A 80 7.07 4.79 -2.47
N LEU A 81 6.46 4.37 -3.57
CA LEU A 81 5.00 4.26 -3.70
C LEU A 81 4.59 2.80 -3.70
N VAL A 82 3.95 2.34 -2.63
CA VAL A 82 3.47 0.95 -2.50
C VAL A 82 1.99 0.88 -2.86
N ASP A 83 1.63 0.09 -3.87
CA ASP A 83 0.23 -0.17 -4.25
C ASP A 83 0.01 -1.68 -4.49
N CYS A 84 -0.71 -2.38 -3.61
CA CYS A 84 -1.27 -1.92 -2.32
C CYS A 84 -1.11 -2.92 -1.19
N LEU A 85 -1.18 -2.43 0.05
CA LEU A 85 -1.05 -3.24 1.25
C LEU A 85 -2.12 -4.34 1.33
N THR A 86 -3.32 -4.12 0.79
CA THR A 86 -4.37 -5.14 0.78
C THR A 86 -4.06 -6.30 -0.15
N MET A 87 -3.43 -6.07 -1.30
CA MET A 87 -2.98 -7.19 -2.16
C MET A 87 -1.82 -7.95 -1.53
N TRP A 88 -0.91 -7.24 -0.87
CA TRP A 88 0.19 -7.85 -0.11
C TRP A 88 -0.34 -8.75 1.02
N LEU A 89 -1.30 -8.27 1.81
CA LEU A 89 -1.96 -9.08 2.85
C LEU A 89 -2.67 -10.30 2.27
N THR A 90 -3.38 -10.15 1.15
CA THR A 90 -4.03 -11.28 0.48
C THR A 90 -3.00 -12.33 0.07
N ASN A 91 -1.88 -11.94 -0.54
CA ASN A 91 -0.83 -12.90 -0.92
C ASN A 91 -0.29 -13.66 0.29
N LEU A 92 -0.07 -12.97 1.43
CA LEU A 92 0.40 -13.60 2.66
C LEU A 92 -0.64 -14.56 3.25
N LEU A 93 -1.91 -14.17 3.32
CA LEU A 93 -2.99 -15.05 3.80
C LEU A 93 -3.14 -16.29 2.91
N CYS A 94 -2.95 -16.15 1.59
CA CYS A 94 -2.98 -17.28 0.66
C CYS A 94 -1.80 -18.26 0.82
N THR A 95 -0.75 -17.92 1.57
CA THR A 95 0.31 -18.88 1.92
C THR A 95 -0.09 -19.86 3.02
N ASP A 96 -1.18 -19.58 3.73
CA ASP A 96 -1.65 -20.34 4.90
C ASP A 96 -0.59 -20.49 6.01
N ASP A 97 0.34 -19.53 6.10
CA ASP A 97 1.40 -19.47 7.11
C ASP A 97 1.20 -18.24 8.02
N ALA A 98 0.50 -18.45 9.13
CA ALA A 98 0.23 -17.41 10.13
C ALA A 98 1.50 -16.87 10.80
N THR A 99 2.56 -17.70 10.89
CA THR A 99 3.83 -17.27 11.47
C THR A 99 4.50 -16.27 10.53
N ARG A 100 4.56 -16.60 9.24
CA ARG A 100 5.08 -15.71 8.21
C ARG A 100 4.29 -14.41 8.13
N LEU A 101 2.95 -14.47 8.10
CA LEU A 101 2.11 -13.27 8.11
C LEU A 101 2.49 -12.32 9.25
N THR A 102 2.62 -12.86 10.46
CA THR A 102 2.99 -12.07 11.65
C THR A 102 4.39 -11.47 11.50
N GLN A 103 5.37 -12.26 11.06
CA GLN A 103 6.75 -11.80 10.86
C GLN A 103 6.86 -10.69 9.80
N GLU A 104 6.13 -10.81 8.69
CA GLU A 104 6.14 -9.85 7.60
C GLU A 104 5.46 -8.54 8.00
N VAL A 105 4.35 -8.59 8.76
CA VAL A 105 3.70 -7.41 9.33
C VAL A 105 4.62 -6.68 10.32
N GLU A 106 5.26 -7.40 11.24
CA GLU A 106 6.22 -6.77 12.16
C GLU A 106 7.42 -6.18 11.42
N SER A 107 7.95 -6.90 10.44
CA SER A 107 9.09 -6.43 9.62
C SER A 107 8.75 -5.17 8.84
N LEU A 108 7.52 -5.08 8.29
CA LEU A 108 7.03 -3.88 7.60
C LEU A 108 6.98 -2.70 8.57
N LEU A 109 6.37 -2.87 9.74
CA LEU A 109 6.25 -1.75 10.70
C LEU A 109 7.62 -1.25 11.20
N GLN A 110 8.56 -2.17 11.40
CA GLN A 110 9.95 -1.82 11.71
C GLN A 110 10.65 -1.09 10.56
N SER A 111 10.42 -1.49 9.30
CA SER A 111 11.04 -0.82 8.15
C SER A 111 10.50 0.61 8.00
N LEU A 112 9.19 0.81 8.19
CA LEU A 112 8.56 2.13 8.08
C LEU A 112 9.05 3.13 9.14
N SER A 113 9.58 2.64 10.27
CA SER A 113 10.05 3.49 11.37
C SER A 113 11.49 3.98 11.19
N ASN A 114 12.27 3.42 10.25
CA ASN A 114 13.73 3.56 10.19
C ASN A 114 14.26 3.82 8.76
N VAL A 115 13.58 4.65 7.96
CA VAL A 115 13.88 4.83 6.54
C VAL A 115 14.11 6.28 6.16
N ASP A 116 15.22 6.54 5.48
CA ASP A 116 15.46 7.83 4.84
C ASP A 116 14.63 7.94 3.56
N GLY A 117 14.01 9.11 3.32
CA GLY A 117 13.19 9.36 2.13
C GLY A 117 11.70 9.53 2.43
N GLU A 118 10.88 9.34 1.40
CA GLU A 118 9.43 9.46 1.48
C GLU A 118 8.74 8.15 1.11
N ILE A 119 7.72 7.77 1.86
CA ILE A 119 6.96 6.54 1.61
C ILE A 119 5.47 6.87 1.55
N ILE A 120 4.84 6.44 0.47
CA ILE A 120 3.40 6.52 0.26
C ILE A 120 2.86 5.10 0.18
N LEU A 121 1.99 4.75 1.12
CA LEU A 121 1.36 3.43 1.19
C LEU A 121 -0.11 3.52 0.77
N VAL A 122 -0.49 2.80 -0.27
CA VAL A 122 -1.88 2.71 -0.73
C VAL A 122 -2.54 1.46 -0.15
N SER A 123 -3.79 1.59 0.31
CA SER A 123 -4.56 0.44 0.77
C SER A 123 -6.07 0.60 0.55
N ASN A 124 -6.77 -0.50 0.34
CA ASN A 124 -8.23 -0.48 0.30
C ASN A 124 -8.79 -0.43 1.73
N GLU A 125 -9.68 0.53 2.00
CA GLU A 125 -10.53 0.48 3.18
C GLU A 125 -11.69 -0.49 2.92
N VAL A 126 -11.78 -1.55 3.72
CA VAL A 126 -12.72 -2.68 3.54
C VAL A 126 -13.62 -2.91 4.76
N GLY A 127 -13.39 -2.21 5.87
CA GLY A 127 -14.11 -2.36 7.14
C GLY A 127 -15.39 -1.52 7.27
N LEU A 128 -15.75 -0.72 6.26
CA LEU A 128 -16.95 0.13 6.29
C LEU A 128 -18.24 -0.59 5.82
N GLY A 129 -18.18 -1.91 5.63
CA GLY A 129 -19.30 -2.74 5.18
C GLY A 129 -19.90 -3.62 6.27
N VAL A 130 -20.67 -4.63 5.86
CA VAL A 130 -21.17 -5.68 6.76
C VAL A 130 -20.06 -6.66 7.13
N ILE A 131 -20.20 -7.32 8.28
CA ILE A 131 -19.29 -8.40 8.70
C ILE A 131 -19.35 -9.54 7.67
N PRO A 132 -18.22 -9.98 7.09
CA PRO A 132 -18.23 -11.05 6.10
C PRO A 132 -18.73 -12.39 6.64
N MET A 133 -19.40 -13.19 5.80
CA MET A 133 -19.89 -14.53 6.15
C MET A 133 -18.79 -15.61 6.04
N GLY A 134 -17.80 -15.42 5.15
CA GLY A 134 -16.68 -16.34 4.97
C GLY A 134 -15.57 -16.15 6.01
N ALA A 135 -15.01 -17.25 6.55
CA ALA A 135 -13.96 -17.20 7.56
C ALA A 135 -12.71 -16.46 7.07
N LEU A 136 -12.19 -16.83 5.90
CA LEU A 136 -11.02 -16.17 5.30
C LEU A 136 -11.27 -14.68 5.00
N THR A 137 -12.48 -14.34 4.53
CA THR A 137 -12.82 -12.93 4.26
C THR A 137 -12.92 -12.11 5.55
N ARG A 138 -13.43 -12.68 6.65
CA ARG A 138 -13.41 -12.01 7.96
C ARG A 138 -11.98 -11.80 8.44
N GLU A 139 -11.15 -12.82 8.39
CA GLU A 139 -9.74 -12.74 8.78
C GLU A 139 -8.99 -11.68 7.98
N TYR A 140 -9.22 -11.60 6.67
CA TYR A 140 -8.68 -10.56 5.82
C TYR A 140 -9.12 -9.15 6.27
N VAL A 141 -10.41 -8.91 6.49
CA VAL A 141 -10.92 -7.60 6.93
C VAL A 141 -10.34 -7.21 8.30
N ASP A 142 -10.34 -8.15 9.25
CA ASP A 142 -9.80 -7.91 10.60
C ASP A 142 -8.30 -7.61 10.57
N THR A 143 -7.54 -8.36 9.77
CA THR A 143 -6.09 -8.19 9.63
C THR A 143 -5.76 -6.88 8.93
N ALA A 144 -6.46 -6.53 7.86
CA ALA A 144 -6.29 -5.27 7.16
C ALA A 144 -6.58 -4.07 8.09
N GLY A 145 -7.70 -4.09 8.81
CA GLY A 145 -8.05 -3.01 9.74
C GLY A 145 -7.03 -2.85 10.87
N LYS A 146 -6.51 -3.96 11.43
CA LYS A 146 -5.43 -3.91 12.44
C LYS A 146 -4.13 -3.35 11.86
N LEU A 147 -3.75 -3.75 10.65
CA LEU A 147 -2.57 -3.22 9.96
C LEU A 147 -2.71 -1.70 9.72
N HIS A 148 -3.85 -1.25 9.21
CA HIS A 148 -4.11 0.17 8.95
C HIS A 148 -4.00 1.00 10.22
N GLN A 149 -4.57 0.54 11.35
CA GLN A 149 -4.45 1.22 12.64
C GLN A 149 -2.99 1.36 13.08
N ARG A 150 -2.20 0.28 12.97
CA ARG A 150 -0.78 0.30 13.35
C ARG A 150 0.06 1.21 12.47
N ILE A 151 -0.17 1.21 11.16
CA ILE A 151 0.51 2.12 10.23
C ILE A 151 0.06 3.56 10.45
N ALA A 152 -1.23 3.83 10.59
CA ALA A 152 -1.76 5.17 10.83
C ALA A 152 -1.21 5.79 12.13
N ALA A 153 -0.94 4.98 13.16
CA ALA A 153 -0.33 5.44 14.39
C ALA A 153 1.07 6.04 14.16
N ILE A 154 1.89 5.42 13.30
CA ILE A 154 3.27 5.87 13.00
C ILE A 154 3.38 6.78 11.77
N ALA A 155 2.36 6.83 10.91
CA ALA A 155 2.35 7.69 9.72
C ALA A 155 2.29 9.17 10.11
N ASP A 156 2.99 10.03 9.38
CA ASP A 156 2.86 11.48 9.52
C ASP A 156 1.49 11.95 9.03
N ASN A 157 1.04 11.35 7.91
CA ASN A 157 -0.17 11.71 7.21
C ASN A 157 -1.07 10.50 6.94
N VAL A 158 -2.38 10.69 7.08
CA VAL A 158 -3.39 9.71 6.67
C VAL A 158 -4.45 10.41 5.83
N VAL A 159 -4.70 9.89 4.63
CA VAL A 159 -5.67 10.44 3.67
C VAL A 159 -6.69 9.37 3.33
N MET A 160 -7.97 9.69 3.42
CA MET A 160 -9.06 8.89 2.89
C MET A 160 -9.52 9.48 1.56
N VAL A 161 -9.45 8.72 0.48
CA VAL A 161 -9.90 9.20 -0.84
C VAL A 161 -11.29 8.65 -1.16
N VAL A 162 -12.23 9.56 -1.42
CA VAL A 162 -13.64 9.28 -1.73
C VAL A 162 -14.00 9.93 -3.07
N ALA A 163 -14.39 9.12 -4.05
CA ALA A 163 -14.76 9.61 -5.39
C ALA A 163 -13.71 10.55 -6.03
N GLY A 164 -12.42 10.26 -5.82
CA GLY A 164 -11.27 11.04 -6.30
C GLY A 164 -10.89 12.22 -5.41
N ILE A 165 -11.66 12.51 -4.36
CA ILE A 165 -11.46 13.65 -3.46
C ILE A 165 -10.67 13.18 -2.23
N PRO A 166 -9.48 13.72 -1.97
CA PRO A 166 -8.72 13.40 -0.76
C PRO A 166 -9.32 14.11 0.47
N MET A 167 -9.47 13.36 1.56
CA MET A 167 -9.87 13.85 2.87
C MET A 167 -8.74 13.58 3.86
N GLU A 168 -8.18 14.63 4.45
CA GLU A 168 -7.15 14.51 5.48
C GLU A 168 -7.76 13.95 6.78
N VAL A 169 -7.27 12.81 7.24
CA VAL A 169 -7.68 12.16 8.50
C VAL A 169 -6.65 12.44 9.61
N LYS A 170 -5.37 12.50 9.25
CA LYS A 170 -4.25 12.83 10.13
C LYS A 170 -3.21 13.64 9.36
N GLY A 171 -2.56 14.58 10.04
CA GLY A 171 -1.50 15.39 9.47
C GLY A 171 -2.05 16.46 8.51
N ARG A 172 -1.23 16.85 7.53
CA ARG A 172 -1.60 17.75 6.42
C ARG A 172 -0.88 17.26 5.19
N VAL A 173 -1.60 17.07 4.10
CA VAL A 173 -1.02 16.50 2.87
C VAL A 173 -0.97 17.58 1.83
#